data_AF-A0A7X7S1D9-F1
#
_entry.id   AF-A0A7X7S1D9-F1
#
_cell.length_a   1.000
_cell.length_b   1.000
_cell.length_c   1.000
_cell.angle_alpha   90.00
_cell.angle_beta   90.00
_cell.angle_gamma   90.00
#
_symmetry.space_group_name_H-M   'P 1'
#
loop_
_entity.id
_entity.type
_entity.pdbx_description
1 polymer ?
#
loop_
_entity_poly.entity_id
_entity_poly.type
_entity_poly.pdbx_seq_one_letter_code
_entity_poly.pdbx_strand_id
1 'polypeptide(L)' 'MTYLGIGYSGSDPSFLREQVNLNLAWLKGDRLPRFFGDSFLVLYDSNTAREFAKKVKAAAEKDSITIYTMDKPLKG' A
#
# COMPACT_ATOMS: atom_id res chain seq x y z
N MET A 1 5.13 -8.74 -14.48
CA MET A 1 5.64 -8.07 -13.25
C MET A 1 4.45 -7.44 -12.56
N THR A 2 4.15 -7.92 -11.37
CA THR A 2 2.91 -7.62 -10.65
C THR A 2 3.17 -6.57 -9.57
N TYR A 3 2.18 -5.72 -9.34
CA TYR A 3 2.16 -4.69 -8.32
C TYR A 3 1.00 -4.95 -7.38
N LEU A 4 1.14 -4.48 -6.14
CA LEU A 4 0.10 -4.53 -5.14
C LEU A 4 -0.43 -3.11 -4.93
N GLY A 5 -1.72 -2.92 -5.20
CA GLY A 5 -2.46 -1.72 -4.88
C GLY A 5 -3.17 -1.85 -3.53
N ILE A 6 -3.09 -0.80 -2.72
CA ILE A 6 -3.80 -0.65 -1.45
C ILE A 6 -4.59 0.65 -1.52
N GLY A 7 -5.91 0.55 -1.67
CA GLY A 7 -6.84 1.66 -1.58
C GLY A 7 -7.39 1.79 -0.16
N TYR A 8 -7.47 3.03 0.33
CA TYR A 8 -8.00 3.39 1.63
C TYR A 8 -9.17 4.37 1.48
N SER A 9 -10.30 4.04 2.10
CA SER A 9 -11.55 4.83 2.05
C SER A 9 -12.05 5.24 3.43
N GLY A 10 -11.18 5.19 4.46
CA GLY A 10 -11.53 5.61 5.81
C GLY A 10 -11.46 7.11 5.99
N SER A 11 -11.68 7.55 7.23
CA SER A 11 -11.88 8.97 7.55
C SER A 11 -10.58 9.79 7.60
N ASP A 12 -9.42 9.15 7.73
CA ASP A 12 -8.12 9.81 7.91
C ASP A 12 -7.22 9.76 6.66
N PRO A 13 -7.10 10.86 5.89
CA PRO A 13 -6.29 10.90 4.67
C PRO A 13 -4.79 10.63 4.91
N SER A 14 -4.23 10.89 6.09
CA SER A 14 -2.80 10.65 6.36
C SER A 14 -2.49 9.19 6.69
N PHE A 15 -3.50 8.36 6.96
CA PHE A 15 -3.35 6.98 7.43
C PHE A 15 -2.33 6.16 6.62
N LEU A 16 -2.46 6.09 5.30
CA LEU A 16 -1.54 5.29 4.47
C LEU A 16 -0.09 5.82 4.53
N ARG A 17 0.09 7.13 4.61
CA ARG A 17 1.42 7.75 4.72
C ARG A 17 2.05 7.42 6.05
N GLU A 18 1.28 7.48 7.13
CA GLU A 18 1.72 7.10 8.47
C GLU A 18 2.10 5.62 8.53
N GLN A 19 1.28 4.73 7.97
CA GLN A 19 1.59 3.30 7.93
C GLN A 19 2.88 3.03 7.14
N VAL A 20 3.10 3.70 6.02
CA VAL A 20 4.36 3.59 5.26
C VAL A 20 5.54 4.09 6.08
N ASN A 21 5.42 5.22 6.77
CA ASN A 21 6.50 5.77 7.59
C ASN A 21 6.87 4.84 8.76
N LEU A 22 5.87 4.29 9.45
CA LEU A 22 6.06 3.31 10.54
C LEU A 22 6.76 2.04 10.06
N ASN A 23 6.54 1.63 8.81
CA ASN A 23 7.09 0.40 8.24
C ASN A 23 8.21 0.66 7.21
N LEU A 24 8.74 1.89 7.12
CA LEU A 24 9.66 2.29 6.06
C LEU A 24 10.94 1.44 6.08
N ALA A 25 11.43 1.08 7.26
CA ALA A 25 12.60 0.22 7.40
C ALA A 25 12.39 -1.17 6.77
N TRP A 26 11.19 -1.72 6.84
CA TRP A 26 10.84 -3.00 6.19
C TRP A 26 10.68 -2.82 4.68
N LEU A 27 10.09 -1.70 4.25
CA LEU A 27 9.84 -1.40 2.83
C LEU A 27 11.10 -1.01 2.05
N LYS A 28 12.18 -0.59 2.73
CA LYS A 28 13.47 -0.22 2.10
C LYS A 28 14.16 -1.38 1.39
N GLY A 29 13.87 -2.62 1.76
CA GLY A 29 14.37 -3.81 1.05
C GLY A 29 13.69 -4.04 -0.31
N ASP A 30 12.57 -3.36 -0.54
CA ASP A 30 11.81 -3.40 -1.78
C ASP A 30 11.98 -2.11 -2.61
N ARG A 31 11.34 -2.10 -3.78
CA ARG A 31 11.15 -0.86 -4.54
C ARG A 31 10.30 0.11 -3.73
N LEU A 32 10.69 1.39 -3.76
CA LEU A 32 10.02 2.44 -3.01
C LEU A 32 8.51 2.50 -3.31
N PRO A 33 7.67 2.65 -2.26
CA PRO A 33 6.23 2.83 -2.43
C PRO A 33 5.89 4.05 -3.28
N ARG A 34 4.83 3.95 -4.08
CA ARG A 34 4.30 5.07 -4.87
C ARG A 34 2.90 5.42 -4.43
N PHE A 35 2.68 6.69 -4.11
CA PHE A 35 1.37 7.21 -3.78
C PHE A 35 0.68 7.82 -5.01
N PHE A 36 -0.63 7.64 -5.09
CA PHE A 36 -1.51 8.27 -6.07
C PHE A 36 -2.60 8.99 -5.29
N GLY A 37 -2.37 10.28 -5.01
CA GLY A 37 -3.12 10.99 -3.97
C GLY A 37 -2.80 10.47 -2.58
N ASP A 38 -3.72 10.66 -1.64
CA ASP A 38 -3.55 10.27 -0.23
C ASP A 38 -4.19 8.90 0.09
N SER A 39 -5.17 8.50 -0.71
CA SER A 39 -5.99 7.30 -0.50
C SER A 39 -5.52 6.07 -1.26
N PHE A 40 -4.48 6.16 -2.10
CA PHE A 40 -4.03 5.03 -2.89
C PHE A 40 -2.50 4.86 -2.90
N LEU A 41 -2.06 3.65 -2.55
CA LEU A 41 -0.67 3.25 -2.46
C LEU A 41 -0.39 2.06 -3.38
N VAL A 42 0.73 2.13 -4.10
CA VAL A 42 1.20 1.07 -4.98
C VAL A 42 2.58 0.60 -4.54
N LEU A 43 2.72 -0.72 -4.38
CA LEU A 43 3.93 -1.41 -4.00
C LEU A 43 4.31 -2.41 -5.08
N TYR A 44 5.60 -2.73 -5.17
CA TYR A 44 6.02 -3.91 -5.90
C TYR A 44 5.48 -5.16 -5.19
N ASP A 45 4.90 -6.11 -5.92
CA ASP A 45 4.35 -7.31 -5.29
C ASP A 45 5.50 -8.23 -4.81
N SER A 46 5.82 -8.09 -3.53
CA SER A 46 6.79 -8.90 -2.78
C SER A 46 6.11 -9.54 -1.58
N ASN A 47 6.79 -10.50 -0.93
CA ASN A 47 6.28 -11.07 0.31
C ASN A 47 6.14 -10.00 1.41
N THR A 48 7.10 -9.07 1.49
CA THR A 48 7.07 -7.93 2.42
C THR A 48 5.88 -7.02 2.16
N ALA A 49 5.56 -6.72 0.90
CA ALA A 49 4.41 -5.89 0.53
C ALA A 49 3.08 -6.55 0.92
N ARG A 50 2.97 -7.87 0.76
CA ARG A 50 1.77 -8.63 1.17
C ARG A 50 1.58 -8.64 2.68
N GLU A 51 2.66 -8.83 3.44
CA GLU A 51 2.62 -8.74 4.91
C GLU A 51 2.32 -7.33 5.40
N PHE A 52 2.88 -6.31 4.74
CA PHE A 52 2.54 -4.92 4.99
C PHE A 52 1.04 -4.66 4.75
N ALA A 53 0.48 -5.13 3.63
CA ALA A 53 -0.94 -4.96 3.33
C ALA A 53 -1.86 -5.61 4.39
N LYS A 54 -1.47 -6.76 4.95
CA LYS A 54 -2.18 -7.39 6.08
C LYS A 54 -2.13 -6.51 7.33
N LYS A 55 -0.98 -5.95 7.68
CA LYS A 55 -0.83 -5.02 8.82
C LYS A 55 -1.67 -3.77 8.64
N VAL A 56 -1.63 -3.16 7.46
CA VAL A 56 -2.45 -1.99 7.12
C VAL A 56 -3.94 -2.32 7.28
N LYS A 57 -4.40 -3.44 6.73
CA LYS A 57 -5.80 -3.88 6.87
C LYS A 57 -6.21 -4.12 8.32
N ALA A 58 -5.31 -4.63 9.16
CA ALA A 58 -5.57 -4.87 10.57
C ALA A 58 -5.60 -3.58 11.41
N ALA A 59 -4.84 -2.55 11.01
CA ALA A 59 -4.79 -1.26 11.70
C ALA A 59 -5.86 -0.26 11.23
N ALA A 60 -6.49 -0.52 10.08
CA ALA A 60 -7.47 0.37 9.48
C ALA A 60 -8.87 0.20 10.08
N GLU A 61 -9.73 1.19 9.84
CA GLU A 61 -11.17 1.08 10.10
C GLU A 61 -11.76 -0.12 9.35
N LYS A 62 -12.84 -0.69 9.90
CA LYS A 62 -13.49 -1.86 9.30
C LYS A 62 -13.91 -1.56 7.85
N ASP A 63 -13.58 -2.48 6.94
CA ASP A 63 -13.91 -2.42 5.51
C ASP A 63 -13.36 -1.18 4.77
N SER A 64 -12.42 -0.44 5.36
CA SER A 64 -11.81 0.75 4.76
C SER A 64 -10.60 0.48 3.86
N ILE A 65 -10.14 -0.78 3.77
CA ILE A 65 -8.98 -1.20 2.97
C ILE A 65 -9.40 -2.16 1.86
N THR A 66 -9.06 -1.79 0.63
CA THR A 66 -9.21 -2.62 -0.57
C THR A 66 -7.83 -2.95 -1.13
N ILE A 67 -7.54 -4.23 -1.36
CA ILE A 67 -6.26 -4.70 -1.88
C ILE A 67 -6.47 -5.32 -3.25
N TYR A 68 -5.64 -4.94 -4.23
CA TYR A 68 -5.74 -5.45 -5.59
C TYR A 68 -4.36 -5.75 -6.17
N THR A 69 -4.25 -6.85 -6.89
CA THR A 69 -3.07 -7.14 -7.71
C THR A 69 -3.23 -6.48 -9.07
N MET A 70 -2.19 -5.79 -9.52
CA MET A 70 -2.18 -5.06 -10.77
C MET A 70 -1.01 -5.51 -11.63
N ASP A 71 -1.23 -5.54 -12.94
CA ASP A 71 -0.10 -5.57 -13.86
C ASP A 71 0.61 -4.21 -13.88
N LYS A 72 1.87 -4.22 -14.31
CA LYS A 72 2.64 -2.99 -14.50
C LYS A 72 1.81 -2.01 -15.35
N PRO A 73 1.61 -0.75 -14.93
CA PRO A 73 0.95 0.22 -15.79
C PRO A 73 1.69 0.28 -17.12
N LEU A 74 0.95 0.03 -18.21
CA LEU A 74 1.47 0.15 -19.57
C LEU A 74 2.02 1.57 -19.69
N LYS A 75 3.27 1.70 -20.15
CA LYS A 75 3.86 3.01 -20.40
C LYS A 75 2.94 3.76 -21.36
N GLY A 76 2.36 4.87 -20.90
CA GLY A 76 1.83 5.90 -21.79
C GLY A 76 2.96 6.53 -22.59
#